data_AF-A0A353GXH0-F1
#
_entry.id   AF-A0A353GXH0-F1
#
_cell.length_a   1.000
_cell.length_b   1.000
_cell.length_c   1.000
_cell.angle_alpha   90.00
_cell.angle_beta   90.00
_cell.angle_gamma   90.00
#
_symmetry.space_group_name_H-M   'P 1'
#
loop_
_entity.id
_entity.type
_entity.pdbx_description
1 polymer ?
#
loop_
_entity_poly.entity_id
_entity_poly.type
_entity_poly.pdbx_seq_one_letter_code
_entity_poly.pdbx_strand_id
1 'polypeptide(L)'
;MALLEKGKISSTQLIFLIITYNVGVSIIITVGAEAKQDAWLAVLLGTLISLGLALLYLALANRFPGKTFVAIHDIVWGPFWGKFYSAIFLIFFLHENLLLDGIFIYFQKEFLLNTPVLILALLGVGMAAFLASRGLEVLARCNQLIVMVVIIGWVILFLMIYPEIRLSNFQPVFQTSFSLLVRTTLRCTAFNFSTGYIFYWFFPM
;
A
#
# COMPACT_ATOMS: atom_id res chain seq x y z
N MET A 1 -21.92 -19.73 5.54
CA MET A 1 -20.77 -19.15 4.82
C MET A 1 -21.34 -18.07 3.89
N ALA A 2 -21.50 -16.85 4.39
CA ALA A 2 -22.16 -15.78 3.67
C ALA A 2 -21.22 -15.24 2.57
N LEU A 3 -21.63 -15.39 1.32
CA LEU A 3 -21.06 -14.69 0.16
C LEU A 3 -21.22 -13.18 0.38
N LEU A 4 -20.19 -12.53 0.90
CA LEU A 4 -20.20 -11.10 1.22
C LEU A 4 -19.93 -10.18 0.02
N GLU A 5 -19.82 -10.70 -1.21
CA GLU A 5 -19.59 -9.85 -2.39
C GLU A 5 -20.50 -10.17 -3.58
N LYS A 6 -21.42 -9.24 -3.86
CA LYS A 6 -22.06 -9.05 -5.17
C LYS A 6 -21.47 -7.86 -5.94
N GLY A 7 -20.66 -7.02 -5.29
CA GLY A 7 -20.10 -5.81 -5.87
C GLY A 7 -18.86 -6.13 -6.71
N LYS A 8 -19.02 -6.19 -8.04
CA LYS A 8 -17.87 -6.20 -8.96
C LYS A 8 -17.34 -4.77 -9.08
N ILE A 9 -16.14 -4.51 -8.56
CA ILE A 9 -15.44 -3.26 -8.84
C ILE A 9 -14.80 -3.32 -10.24
N SER A 10 -14.75 -2.19 -10.94
CA SER A 10 -14.05 -2.14 -12.23
C SER A 10 -12.54 -2.14 -12.03
N SER A 11 -11.77 -2.54 -13.04
CA SER A 11 -10.30 -2.48 -13.00
C SER A 11 -9.80 -1.06 -12.70
N THR A 12 -10.49 -0.03 -13.19
CA THR A 12 -10.17 1.38 -12.89
C THR A 12 -10.40 1.72 -11.42
N GLN A 13 -11.49 1.23 -10.82
CA GLN A 13 -11.75 1.41 -9.39
C GLN A 13 -10.70 0.73 -8.53
N LEU A 14 -10.25 -0.46 -8.92
CA LEU A 14 -9.15 -1.16 -8.26
C LEU A 14 -7.85 -0.36 -8.34
N ILE A 15 -7.49 0.13 -9.54
CA ILE A 15 -6.30 0.98 -9.74
C ILE A 15 -6.36 2.22 -8.84
N PHE A 16 -7.51 2.88 -8.78
CA PHE A 16 -7.70 4.05 -7.93
C PHE A 16 -7.55 3.74 -6.43
N LEU A 17 -8.02 2.59 -5.98
CA LEU A 17 -7.84 2.15 -4.59
C LEU A 17 -6.36 1.94 -4.27
N ILE A 18 -5.63 1.26 -5.17
CA ILE A 18 -4.19 1.03 -5.04
C ILE A 18 -3.43 2.37 -5.01
N ILE A 19 -3.74 3.30 -5.93
CA ILE A 19 -3.09 4.61 -5.99
C ILE A 19 -3.36 5.40 -4.70
N THR A 20 -4.60 5.47 -4.24
CA THR A 20 -4.97 6.27 -3.07
C THR A 20 -4.34 5.73 -1.81
N TYR A 21 -4.29 4.41 -1.66
CA TYR A 21 -3.57 3.76 -0.57
C TYR A 21 -2.08 4.16 -0.59
N ASN A 22 -1.40 3.98 -1.73
CA ASN A 22 0.04 4.25 -1.83
C ASN A 22 0.37 5.72 -1.58
N VAL A 23 -0.41 6.63 -2.16
CA VAL A 23 -0.23 8.07 -1.96
C VAL A 23 -0.51 8.46 -0.50
N GLY A 24 -1.60 7.96 0.08
CA GLY A 24 -1.98 8.28 1.45
C GLY A 24 -0.89 7.90 2.46
N VAL A 25 -0.29 6.72 2.31
CA VAL A 25 0.78 6.28 3.19
C VAL A 25 2.10 7.02 2.92
N SER A 26 2.42 7.30 1.65
CA SER A 26 3.66 8.01 1.27
C SER A 26 3.71 9.47 1.74
N ILE A 27 2.55 10.11 1.94
CA ILE A 27 2.47 11.46 2.51
C ILE A 27 2.98 11.49 3.95
N ILE A 28 2.74 10.41 4.70
CA ILE A 28 3.05 10.34 6.13
C ILE A 28 4.45 9.74 6.33
N ILE A 29 4.80 8.75 5.52
CA ILE A 29 6.08 8.04 5.61
C ILE A 29 6.89 8.36 4.37
N THR A 30 8.02 9.04 4.57
CA THR A 30 8.99 9.27 3.49
C THR A 30 9.81 8.01 3.24
N VAL A 31 9.21 7.07 2.51
CA VAL A 31 9.87 5.82 2.10
C VAL A 31 11.08 6.16 1.24
N GLY A 32 12.25 5.65 1.63
CA GLY A 32 13.50 5.88 0.89
C GLY A 32 14.40 7.00 1.44
N ALA A 33 13.96 7.76 2.44
CA ALA A 33 14.71 8.90 2.99
C ALA A 33 16.14 8.55 3.47
N GLU A 34 16.37 7.30 3.87
CA GLU A 34 17.68 6.79 4.29
C GLU A 34 18.75 6.89 3.20
N ALA A 35 18.35 6.86 1.92
CA ALA A 35 19.25 7.01 0.77
C ALA A 35 19.46 8.49 0.37
N LYS A 36 18.96 9.46 1.15
CA LYS A 36 19.19 10.90 0.95
C LYS A 36 18.94 11.34 -0.50
N GLN A 37 19.94 11.90 -1.18
CA GLN A 37 19.82 12.32 -2.59
C GLN A 37 19.65 11.16 -3.58
N ASP A 38 19.96 9.92 -3.19
CA ASP A 38 19.73 8.71 -4.00
C ASP A 38 18.36 8.06 -3.68
N ALA A 39 17.53 8.67 -2.83
CA ALA A 39 16.22 8.13 -2.46
C ALA A 39 15.31 7.88 -3.67
N TRP A 40 15.33 8.78 -4.67
CA TRP A 40 14.53 8.63 -5.88
C TRP A 40 14.92 7.36 -6.68
N LEU A 41 16.20 6.98 -6.69
CA LEU A 41 16.66 5.73 -7.31
C LEU A 41 16.13 4.52 -6.54
N ALA A 42 16.22 4.53 -5.21
CA ALA A 42 15.72 3.43 -4.39
C ALA A 42 14.20 3.23 -4.57
N VAL A 43 13.44 4.32 -4.62
CA VAL A 43 11.98 4.30 -4.86
C VAL A 43 11.67 3.77 -6.26
N LEU A 44 12.39 4.23 -7.29
CA LEU A 44 12.19 3.78 -8.67
C LEU A 44 12.51 2.28 -8.84
N LEU A 45 13.65 1.83 -8.33
CA LEU A 45 14.04 0.42 -8.36
C LEU A 45 13.04 -0.44 -7.57
N GLY A 46 12.62 0.03 -6.39
CA GLY A 46 11.65 -0.69 -5.57
C GLY A 46 10.30 -0.84 -6.27
N THR A 47 9.88 0.20 -7.00
CA THR A 47 8.67 0.19 -7.81
C THR A 47 8.76 -0.81 -8.96
N LEU A 48 9.88 -0.84 -9.69
CA LEU A 48 10.10 -1.80 -10.77
C LEU A 48 10.08 -3.26 -10.29
N ILE A 49 10.74 -3.55 -9.15
CA ILE A 49 10.71 -4.89 -8.56
C ILE A 49 9.29 -5.26 -8.14
N SER A 50 8.56 -4.32 -7.53
CA SER A 50 7.16 -4.55 -7.11
C SER A 50 6.23 -4.80 -8.29
N LEU A 51 6.43 -4.11 -9.41
CA LEU A 51 5.69 -4.37 -10.65
C LEU A 51 5.99 -5.77 -11.19
N GLY A 52 7.26 -6.19 -11.17
CA GLY A 52 7.65 -7.55 -11.55
C GLY A 52 6.98 -8.61 -10.67
N LEU A 53 6.90 -8.37 -9.36
CA LEU A 53 6.14 -9.23 -8.45
C LEU A 53 4.65 -9.22 -8.79
N ALA A 54 4.03 -8.06 -9.00
CA ALA A 54 2.62 -7.99 -9.39
C ALA A 54 2.32 -8.78 -10.69
N LEU A 55 3.21 -8.74 -11.68
CA LEU A 55 3.09 -9.54 -12.91
C LEU A 55 3.20 -11.05 -12.64
N LEU A 56 4.11 -11.46 -11.74
CA LEU A 56 4.21 -12.86 -11.31
C LEU A 56 2.90 -13.33 -10.65
N TYR A 57 2.28 -12.48 -9.83
CA TYR A 57 0.99 -12.76 -9.21
C TYR A 57 -0.13 -12.89 -10.23
N LEU A 58 -0.19 -12.00 -11.21
CA LEU A 58 -1.16 -12.08 -12.30
C LEU A 58 -0.98 -13.35 -13.13
N ALA A 59 0.27 -13.77 -13.40
CA ALA A 59 0.54 -15.03 -14.08
C ALA A 59 0.06 -16.24 -13.26
N LEU A 60 0.23 -16.20 -11.94
CA LEU A 60 -0.24 -17.25 -11.03
C LEU A 60 -1.77 -17.30 -10.97
N ALA A 61 -2.43 -16.14 -10.87
CA ALA A 61 -3.88 -16.00 -10.90
C ALA A 61 -4.48 -16.58 -12.19
N ASN A 62 -3.91 -16.23 -13.36
CA ASN A 62 -4.35 -16.78 -14.64
C ASN A 62 -4.19 -18.30 -14.74
N ARG A 63 -3.22 -18.88 -14.02
CA ARG A 63 -2.99 -20.33 -13.98
C ARG A 63 -3.96 -21.06 -13.05
N PHE A 64 -4.47 -20.39 -12.03
CA PHE A 64 -5.38 -20.95 -11.02
C PHE A 64 -6.69 -20.14 -10.94
N PRO A 65 -7.50 -20.10 -12.02
CA PRO A 65 -8.70 -19.27 -12.07
C PRO A 65 -9.71 -19.70 -11.00
N GLY A 66 -10.33 -18.72 -10.34
CA GLY A 66 -11.31 -18.88 -9.29
C GLY A 66 -10.75 -19.35 -7.95
N LYS A 67 -9.42 -19.40 -7.78
CA LYS A 67 -8.77 -19.78 -6.53
C LYS A 67 -8.29 -18.55 -5.77
N THR A 68 -8.48 -18.57 -4.45
CA THR A 68 -7.90 -17.57 -3.56
C THR A 68 -6.41 -17.82 -3.38
N PHE A 69 -5.67 -16.82 -2.94
CA PHE A 69 -4.24 -16.94 -2.66
C PHE A 69 -3.90 -18.11 -1.69
N VAL A 70 -4.72 -18.28 -0.66
CA VAL A 70 -4.61 -19.41 0.29
C VAL A 70 -4.82 -20.76 -0.42
N ALA A 71 -5.81 -20.85 -1.30
CA ALA A 71 -6.06 -22.07 -2.06
C ALA A 71 -4.91 -22.38 -3.03
N ILE A 72 -4.28 -21.36 -3.62
CA ILE A 72 -3.10 -21.56 -4.46
C ILE A 72 -1.93 -22.10 -3.64
N HIS A 73 -1.70 -21.58 -2.43
CA HIS A 73 -0.69 -22.12 -1.53
C HIS A 73 -0.93 -23.59 -1.18
N ASP A 74 -2.17 -23.96 -0.88
CA ASP A 74 -2.53 -25.36 -0.59
C ASP A 74 -2.31 -26.27 -1.80
N ILE A 75 -2.58 -25.80 -3.03
CA ILE A 75 -2.34 -26.57 -4.26
C ILE A 75 -0.84 -26.76 -4.53
N VAL A 76 -0.02 -25.73 -4.32
CA VAL A 76 1.40 -25.75 -4.66
C VAL A 76 2.24 -26.47 -3.60
N TRP A 77 1.97 -26.22 -2.32
CA TRP A 77 2.78 -26.71 -1.21
C TRP A 77 2.13 -27.85 -0.42
N GLY A 78 0.88 -28.19 -0.75
CA GLY A 78 0.06 -29.13 0.02
C GLY A 78 -0.65 -28.46 1.21
N PRO A 79 -1.63 -29.12 1.82
CA PRO A 79 -2.54 -28.50 2.80
C PRO A 79 -1.89 -28.14 4.15
N PHE A 80 -0.73 -28.71 4.47
CA PHE A 80 0.00 -28.38 5.70
C PHE A 80 0.89 -27.16 5.49
N TRP A 81 1.82 -27.24 4.53
CA TRP A 81 2.74 -26.14 4.23
C TRP A 81 2.03 -24.94 3.59
N GLY A 82 1.00 -25.17 2.78
CA GLY A 82 0.18 -24.10 2.20
C GLY A 82 -0.48 -23.22 3.26
N LYS A 83 -1.07 -23.84 4.28
CA LYS A 83 -1.62 -23.13 5.45
C LYS A 83 -0.54 -22.42 6.27
N PHE A 84 0.61 -23.06 6.48
CA PHE A 84 1.73 -22.44 7.20
C PHE A 84 2.22 -21.16 6.50
N TYR A 85 2.47 -21.21 5.19
CA TYR A 85 2.84 -20.02 4.42
C TYR A 85 1.74 -18.97 4.44
N SER A 86 0.49 -19.37 4.24
CA SER A 86 -0.65 -18.44 4.30
C SER A 86 -0.75 -17.74 5.65
N ALA A 87 -0.49 -18.44 6.76
CA ALA A 87 -0.47 -17.85 8.09
C ALA A 87 0.68 -16.84 8.27
N ILE A 88 1.88 -17.14 7.79
CA ILE A 88 3.02 -16.20 7.81
C ILE A 88 2.66 -14.92 7.05
N PHE A 89 2.10 -15.06 5.84
CA PHE A 89 1.68 -13.91 5.04
C PHE A 89 0.59 -13.09 5.72
N LEU A 90 -0.38 -13.75 6.36
CA LEU A 90 -1.44 -13.06 7.11
C LEU A 90 -0.87 -12.28 8.31
N ILE A 91 0.06 -12.87 9.08
CA ILE A 91 0.70 -12.21 10.22
C ILE A 91 1.51 -11.01 9.76
N PHE A 92 2.32 -11.18 8.70
CA PHE A 92 3.08 -10.08 8.10
C PHE A 92 2.14 -8.94 7.69
N PHE A 93 1.05 -9.25 7.01
CA PHE A 93 0.07 -8.27 6.59
C PHE A 93 -0.57 -7.51 7.77
N LEU A 94 -1.02 -8.23 8.80
CA LEU A 94 -1.61 -7.61 10.00
C LEU A 94 -0.61 -6.73 10.74
N HIS A 95 0.65 -7.15 10.81
CA HIS A 95 1.72 -6.39 11.43
C HIS A 95 1.95 -5.04 10.71
N GLU A 96 2.09 -5.07 9.38
CA GLU A 96 2.28 -3.85 8.58
C GLU A 96 1.10 -2.88 8.73
N ASN A 97 -0.15 -3.36 8.69
CA ASN A 97 -1.31 -2.47 8.84
C ASN A 97 -1.39 -1.86 10.23
N LEU A 98 -1.11 -2.63 11.29
CA LEU A 98 -1.11 -2.11 12.65
C LEU A 98 -0.04 -1.03 12.85
N LEU A 99 1.14 -1.21 12.25
CA LEU A 99 2.19 -0.19 12.25
C LEU A 99 1.74 1.08 11.52
N LEU A 100 1.14 0.94 10.33
CA LEU A 100 0.65 2.07 9.55
C LEU A 100 -0.46 2.83 10.26
N ASP A 101 -1.44 2.13 10.85
CA ASP A 101 -2.51 2.74 11.64
C ASP A 101 -1.94 3.49 12.84
N GLY A 102 -0.96 2.90 13.53
CA GLY A 102 -0.26 3.56 14.63
C GLY A 102 0.38 4.87 14.19
N ILE A 103 1.17 4.84 13.11
CA ILE A 103 1.82 6.03 12.53
C ILE A 103 0.78 7.08 12.12
N PHE A 104 -0.33 6.65 11.52
CA PHE A 104 -1.42 7.55 11.12
C PHE A 104 -2.05 8.26 12.32
N ILE A 105 -2.32 7.54 13.41
CA ILE A 105 -2.87 8.12 14.63
C ILE A 105 -1.90 9.13 15.26
N TYR A 106 -0.61 8.82 15.28
CA TYR A 106 0.43 9.76 15.75
C TYR A 106 0.49 11.00 14.86
N PHE A 107 0.41 10.83 13.53
CA PHE A 107 0.36 11.95 12.61
C PHE A 107 -0.85 12.85 12.85
N GLN A 108 -2.05 12.28 13.06
CA GLN A 108 -3.25 13.05 13.40
C GLN A 108 -3.10 13.80 14.74
N LYS A 109 -2.37 13.21 15.69
CA LYS A 109 -2.17 13.79 17.02
C LYS A 109 -1.40 15.12 16.97
N GLU A 110 -0.49 15.28 16.02
CA GLU A 110 0.25 16.54 15.78
C GLU A 110 -0.68 17.70 15.41
N PHE A 111 -1.75 17.44 14.67
CA PHE A 111 -2.75 18.46 14.32
C PHE A 111 -3.84 18.61 15.39
N LEU A 112 -4.20 17.52 16.05
CA LEU A 112 -5.24 17.45 17.08
C LEU A 112 -4.60 17.34 18.47
N LEU A 113 -3.84 18.38 18.83
CA LEU A 113 -3.04 18.45 20.06
C LEU A 113 -3.82 18.21 21.35
N ASN A 114 -5.13 18.46 21.35
CA ASN A 114 -5.99 18.29 22.52
C ASN A 114 -6.77 16.96 22.53
N THR A 115 -6.79 16.21 21.42
CA THR A 115 -7.56 14.96 21.33
C THR A 115 -6.72 13.78 21.83
N PRO A 116 -7.19 12.96 22.78
CA PRO A 116 -6.49 11.76 23.22
C PRO A 116 -6.31 10.75 22.08
N VAL A 117 -5.16 10.08 22.05
CA VAL A 117 -4.81 9.03 21.07
C VAL A 117 -5.88 7.93 21.02
N LEU A 118 -6.43 7.55 22.18
CA LEU A 118 -7.50 6.55 22.26
C LEU A 118 -8.75 6.94 21.46
N ILE A 119 -9.14 8.22 21.48
CA ILE A 119 -10.32 8.69 20.74
C ILE A 119 -10.05 8.62 19.23
N LEU A 120 -8.86 9.04 18.79
CA LEU A 120 -8.45 8.95 17.39
C LEU A 120 -8.44 7.49 16.90
N ALA A 121 -7.90 6.58 17.70
CA ALA A 121 -7.89 5.15 17.39
C ALA A 121 -9.30 4.57 17.27
N LEU A 122 -10.19 4.88 18.22
CA LEU A 122 -11.58 4.41 18.21
C LEU A 122 -12.35 4.94 16.99
N LEU A 123 -12.13 6.21 16.61
CA LEU A 123 -12.73 6.80 15.41
C LEU A 123 -12.19 6.13 14.14
N GLY A 124 -10.88 5.90 14.04
CA GLY A 124 -10.27 5.23 12.90
C GLY A 124 -10.80 3.81 12.71
N VAL A 125 -10.76 2.99 13.77
CA VAL A 125 -11.29 1.62 13.75
C VAL A 125 -12.80 1.60 13.49
N GLY A 126 -13.55 2.51 14.12
CA GLY A 126 -14.99 2.62 13.90
C GLY A 126 -15.35 2.96 12.45
N MET A 127 -14.60 3.88 11.83
CA MET A 127 -14.77 4.24 10.42
C MET A 127 -14.40 3.08 9.49
N ALA A 128 -13.30 2.37 9.77
CA ALA A 128 -12.90 1.19 9.02
C ALA A 128 -13.95 0.07 9.11
N ALA A 129 -14.47 -0.21 10.31
CA ALA A 129 -15.53 -1.19 10.53
C ALA A 129 -16.84 -0.79 9.81
N PHE A 130 -17.21 0.49 9.85
CA PHE A 130 -18.37 1.00 9.11
C PHE A 130 -18.19 0.83 7.59
N LEU A 131 -17.05 1.21 7.03
CA LEU A 131 -16.76 1.05 5.59
C LEU A 131 -16.74 -0.42 5.19
N ALA A 132 -16.11 -1.29 5.98
CA ALA A 132 -16.10 -2.74 5.74
C ALA A 132 -17.52 -3.32 5.73
N SER A 133 -18.42 -2.83 6.59
CA SER A 133 -19.82 -3.27 6.61
C SER A 133 -20.63 -2.87 5.37
N ARG A 134 -20.21 -1.83 4.64
CA ARG A 134 -20.85 -1.33 3.42
C ARG A 134 -20.35 -2.02 2.14
N GLY A 135 -19.30 -2.82 2.24
CA GLY A 135 -18.71 -3.57 1.13
C GLY A 135 -17.81 -2.72 0.21
N LEU A 136 -17.07 -3.41 -0.65
CA LEU A 136 -16.01 -2.80 -1.46
C LEU A 136 -16.53 -1.81 -2.52
N GLU A 137 -17.73 -2.04 -3.05
CA GLU A 137 -18.31 -1.16 -4.08
C GLU A 137 -18.54 0.26 -3.55
N VAL A 138 -18.97 0.40 -2.29
CA VAL A 138 -19.15 1.71 -1.66
C VAL A 138 -17.79 2.37 -1.44
N LEU A 139 -16.79 1.60 -0.98
CA LEU A 139 -15.42 2.10 -0.82
C LEU A 139 -14.84 2.61 -2.15
N ALA A 140 -14.98 1.84 -3.23
CA ALA A 140 -14.57 2.23 -4.58
C ALA A 140 -15.32 3.49 -5.06
N ARG A 141 -16.63 3.54 -4.79
CA ARG A 141 -17.55 4.70 -4.85
C ARG A 141 -16.88 5.98 -4.34
N CYS A 142 -16.60 5.97 -3.05
CA CYS A 142 -16.02 7.10 -2.33
C CYS A 142 -14.60 7.42 -2.79
N ASN A 143 -13.81 6.38 -3.08
CA ASN A 143 -12.41 6.53 -3.47
C ASN A 143 -12.24 7.31 -4.78
N GLN A 144 -13.18 7.20 -5.72
CA GLN A 144 -13.15 8.01 -6.95
C GLN A 144 -13.15 9.52 -6.67
N LEU A 145 -13.92 9.97 -5.67
CA LEU A 145 -13.94 11.37 -5.26
C LEU A 145 -12.64 11.75 -4.54
N ILE A 146 -12.13 10.87 -3.68
CA ILE A 146 -10.87 11.09 -2.96
C ILE A 146 -9.70 11.24 -3.94
N VAL A 147 -9.61 10.38 -4.96
CA VAL A 147 -8.57 10.48 -6.00
C VAL A 147 -8.58 11.84 -6.68
N MET A 148 -9.74 12.39 -7.01
CA MET A 148 -9.82 13.72 -7.63
C MET A 148 -9.24 14.79 -6.72
N VAL A 149 -9.60 14.78 -5.44
CA VAL A 149 -9.07 15.72 -4.43
C VAL A 149 -7.56 15.56 -4.27
N VAL A 150 -7.07 14.32 -4.20
CA VAL A 150 -5.64 14.01 -4.07
C VAL A 150 -4.86 14.52 -5.29
N ILE A 151 -5.35 14.30 -6.51
CA ILE A 151 -4.70 14.77 -7.74
C ILE A 151 -4.63 16.30 -7.76
N ILE A 152 -5.73 16.99 -7.44
CA ILE A 152 -5.76 18.45 -7.39
C ILE A 152 -4.76 18.97 -6.35
N GLY A 153 -4.75 18.37 -5.15
CA GLY A 153 -3.79 18.71 -4.10
C GLY A 153 -2.34 18.52 -4.54
N TRP A 154 -2.04 17.40 -5.19
CA TRP A 154 -0.70 17.12 -5.75
C TRP A 154 -0.28 18.13 -6.81
N VAL A 155 -1.18 18.53 -7.72
CA VAL A 155 -0.89 19.54 -8.73
C VAL A 155 -0.58 20.89 -8.07
N ILE A 156 -1.37 21.30 -7.08
CA ILE A 156 -1.14 22.55 -6.34
C ILE A 156 0.21 22.49 -5.62
N LEU A 157 0.49 21.42 -4.88
CA LEU A 157 1.76 21.22 -4.17
C LEU A 157 2.95 21.26 -5.14
N PHE A 158 2.83 20.59 -6.29
CA PHE A 158 3.87 20.60 -7.31
C PHE A 158 4.12 22.00 -7.88
N LEU A 159 3.06 22.76 -8.17
CA LEU A 159 3.19 24.14 -8.66
C LEU A 159 3.82 25.07 -7.62
N MET A 160 3.51 24.88 -6.33
CA MET A 160 4.10 25.66 -5.23
C MET A 160 5.57 25.33 -5.02
N ILE A 161 5.97 24.06 -5.10
CA ILE A 161 7.36 23.65 -4.88
C ILE A 161 8.23 23.86 -6.11
N TYR A 162 7.65 23.86 -7.32
CA TYR A 162 8.37 24.03 -8.60
C TYR A 162 9.44 25.14 -8.58
N PRO A 163 9.16 26.39 -8.12
CA PRO A 163 10.18 27.44 -8.07
C PRO A 163 11.32 27.17 -7.09
N GLU A 164 11.13 26.30 -6.10
CA GLU A 164 12.14 25.94 -5.10
C GLU A 164 12.99 24.73 -5.49
N ILE A 165 12.62 24.00 -6.56
CA ILE A 165 13.35 22.81 -7.00
C ILE A 165 14.74 23.21 -7.48
N ARG A 166 15.76 22.81 -6.70
CA ARG A 166 17.17 22.90 -7.10
C ARG A 166 17.64 21.55 -7.60
N LEU A 167 17.80 21.41 -8.91
CA LEU A 167 18.29 20.16 -9.53
C LEU A 167 19.66 19.72 -9.00
N SER A 168 20.47 20.66 -8.49
CA SER A 168 21.73 20.37 -7.81
C SER A 168 21.56 19.46 -6.58
N ASN A 169 20.38 19.44 -5.93
CA ASN A 169 20.13 18.61 -4.76
C ASN A 169 20.01 17.11 -5.11
N PHE A 170 19.79 16.77 -6.39
CA PHE A 170 19.81 15.39 -6.88
C PHE A 170 21.24 14.90 -7.17
N GLN A 171 22.23 15.78 -7.10
CA GLN A 171 23.63 15.49 -7.36
C GLN A 171 24.45 15.60 -6.07
N PRO A 172 25.56 14.84 -5.94
CA PRO A 172 25.99 13.79 -6.86
C PRO A 172 25.16 12.51 -6.68
N VAL A 173 24.96 11.77 -7.78
CA VAL A 173 24.28 10.47 -7.78
C VAL A 173 25.26 9.38 -7.29
N PHE A 174 24.75 8.34 -6.63
CA PHE A 174 25.50 7.18 -6.11
C PHE A 174 26.50 7.53 -5.00
N GLN A 175 26.15 8.48 -4.14
CA GLN A 175 26.96 8.78 -2.95
C GLN A 175 26.60 7.87 -1.77
N THR A 176 25.40 7.31 -1.79
CA THR A 176 24.95 6.32 -0.82
C THR A 176 25.67 5.00 -1.06
N SER A 177 26.10 4.32 0.02
CA SER A 177 26.74 3.02 -0.12
C SER A 177 25.81 2.03 -0.82
N PHE A 178 26.36 1.16 -1.66
CA PHE A 178 25.57 0.19 -2.42
C PHE A 178 24.69 -0.69 -1.51
N SER A 179 25.22 -1.11 -0.35
CA SER A 179 24.45 -1.90 0.62
C SER A 179 23.26 -1.14 1.18
N LEU A 180 23.40 0.15 1.46
CA LEU A 180 22.31 1.00 1.93
C LEU A 180 21.29 1.26 0.82
N LEU A 181 21.74 1.48 -0.42
CA LEU A 181 20.85 1.63 -1.57
C LEU A 181 19.99 0.37 -1.80
N VAL A 182 20.61 -0.81 -1.75
CA VAL A 182 19.89 -2.10 -1.87
C VAL A 182 18.91 -2.29 -0.72
N ARG A 183 19.33 -2.06 0.53
CA ARG A 183 18.44 -2.16 1.70
C ARG A 183 17.25 -1.22 1.60
N THR A 184 17.48 0.01 1.16
CA THR A 184 16.43 1.02 0.99
C THR A 184 15.48 0.61 -0.13
N THR A 185 16.02 0.12 -1.25
CA THR A 185 15.23 -0.42 -2.37
C THR A 185 14.33 -1.58 -1.92
N LEU A 186 14.86 -2.53 -1.16
CA LEU A 186 14.08 -3.67 -0.64
C LEU A 186 12.96 -3.22 0.30
N ARG A 187 13.19 -2.18 1.11
CA ARG A 187 12.15 -1.56 1.95
C ARG A 187 11.06 -0.90 1.09
N CYS A 188 11.44 -0.15 0.06
CA CYS A 188 10.49 0.41 -0.91
C CYS A 188 9.67 -0.69 -1.60
N THR A 189 10.29 -1.81 -1.97
CA THR A 189 9.60 -2.97 -2.55
C THR A 189 8.61 -3.58 -1.58
N ALA A 190 9.03 -3.88 -0.35
CA ALA A 190 8.16 -4.49 0.67
C ALA A 190 6.94 -3.60 0.96
N PHE A 191 7.18 -2.29 1.06
CA PHE A 191 6.13 -1.28 1.20
C PHE A 191 5.12 -1.34 0.06
N ASN A 192 5.56 -1.14 -1.19
CA ASN A 192 4.71 -1.16 -2.37
C ASN A 192 3.93 -2.48 -2.50
N PHE A 193 4.58 -3.59 -2.18
CA PHE A 193 4.00 -4.92 -2.32
C PHE A 193 2.94 -5.23 -1.25
N SER A 194 3.14 -4.78 0.00
CA SER A 194 2.12 -4.88 1.07
C SER A 194 0.77 -4.30 0.65
N THR A 195 0.78 -3.27 -0.19
CA THR A 195 -0.41 -2.56 -0.68
C THR A 195 -1.21 -3.38 -1.71
N GLY A 196 -0.50 -4.09 -2.61
CA GLY A 196 -1.12 -4.93 -3.63
C GLY A 196 -1.70 -6.23 -3.05
N TYR A 197 -1.09 -6.73 -1.97
CA TYR A 197 -1.47 -7.99 -1.33
C TYR A 197 -2.89 -8.07 -0.80
N ILE A 198 -3.45 -6.96 -0.32
CA ILE A 198 -4.85 -6.88 0.16
C ILE A 198 -5.78 -7.35 -0.94
N PHE A 199 -5.58 -6.83 -2.15
CA PHE A 199 -6.44 -7.15 -3.28
C PHE A 199 -6.25 -8.59 -3.77
N TYR A 200 -5.10 -9.22 -3.52
CA TYR A 200 -4.83 -10.60 -3.93
C TYR A 200 -5.43 -11.66 -2.98
N TRP A 201 -5.63 -11.34 -1.70
CA TRP A 201 -6.19 -12.29 -0.72
C TRP A 201 -7.72 -12.42 -0.80
N PHE A 202 -8.41 -11.31 -1.03
CA PHE A 202 -9.87 -11.27 -0.98
C PHE A 202 -10.54 -11.66 -2.31
N PHE A 203 -9.85 -11.50 -3.45
CA PHE A 203 -10.43 -11.74 -4.77
C PHE A 203 -9.91 -13.04 -5.40
N PRO A 204 -10.77 -14.05 -5.60
CA PRO A 204 -10.48 -15.09 -6.58
C PRO A 204 -10.49 -14.43 -7.96
N MET A 205 -9.32 -14.35 -8.60
CA MET A 205 -9.18 -13.89 -9.99
C MET A 205 -9.65 -14.95 -10.98
#